data_AF-A0A5P2G563-F1
#
_entry.id   AF-A0A5P2G563-F1
#
_cell.length_a   1.000
_cell.length_b   1.000
_cell.length_c   1.000
_cell.angle_alpha   90.00
_cell.angle_beta   90.00
_cell.angle_gamma   90.00
#
_symmetry.space_group_name_H-M   'P 1'
#
loop_
_entity.id
_entity.type
_entity.pdbx_description
1 polymer ?
#
loop_
_entity_poly.entity_id
_entity_poly.type
_entity_poly.pdbx_seq_one_letter_code
_entity_poly.pdbx_strand_id
1 'polypeptide(L)'
;MKMENIPIGEDVKTQVKNCIYNPKIFILPPWEEIYKTDQERKQTWEEAVKTFETMKQTYLEFGYHAIEIPKGSVEDRCSCLLSHLQ
;
A
#
# COMPACT_ATOMS: atom_id res chain seq x y z
N MET A 1 -6.55 -0.88 14.02
CA MET A 1 -5.57 -0.64 12.95
C MET A 1 -4.21 -0.37 13.57
N LYS A 2 -3.14 -0.97 13.03
CA LYS A 2 -1.79 -1.04 13.64
C LYS A 2 -1.16 0.33 13.94
N MET A 3 -1.35 1.32 13.07
CA MET A 3 -0.78 2.66 13.27
C MET A 3 -1.41 3.42 14.44
N GLU A 4 -2.73 3.27 14.61
CA GLU A 4 -3.54 4.00 15.60
C GLU A 4 -3.80 3.18 16.88
N ASN A 5 -3.16 2.01 17.01
CA ASN A 5 -3.37 1.06 18.12
C ASN A 5 -4.84 0.66 18.36
N ILE A 6 -5.69 0.77 17.35
CA ILE A 6 -7.09 0.35 17.46
C ILE A 6 -7.14 -1.19 17.41
N PRO A 7 -7.78 -1.89 18.36
CA PRO A 7 -7.90 -3.34 18.30
C PRO A 7 -8.73 -3.77 17.08
N ILE A 8 -8.42 -4.93 16.51
CA ILE A 8 -9.20 -5.56 15.43
C ILE A 8 -9.70 -6.89 15.97
N GLY A 9 -11.02 -7.12 15.88
CA GLY A 9 -11.65 -8.36 16.30
C GLY A 9 -11.28 -9.55 15.41
N GLU A 10 -11.30 -10.75 15.98
CA GLU A 10 -10.84 -11.95 15.28
C GLU A 10 -11.85 -12.43 14.24
N ASP A 11 -13.11 -12.06 14.42
CA ASP A 11 -14.17 -12.18 13.41
C ASP A 11 -13.81 -11.40 12.14
N VAL A 12 -13.36 -10.15 12.27
CA VAL A 12 -12.93 -9.31 11.14
C VAL A 12 -11.71 -9.93 10.45
N LYS A 13 -10.69 -10.36 11.22
CA LYS A 13 -9.50 -11.01 10.64
C LYS A 13 -9.86 -12.28 9.88
N THR A 14 -10.84 -13.04 10.38
CA THR A 14 -11.33 -14.26 9.73
C THR A 14 -12.07 -13.93 8.44
N GLN A 15 -12.95 -12.93 8.46
CA GLN A 15 -13.66 -12.47 7.27
C GLN A 15 -12.71 -11.99 6.17
N VAL A 16 -11.68 -11.21 6.52
CA VAL A 16 -10.67 -10.71 5.55
C VAL A 16 -9.95 -11.87 4.84
N LYS A 17 -9.69 -12.99 5.55
CA LYS A 17 -9.07 -14.18 4.95
C LYS A 17 -10.00 -14.93 3.98
N ASN A 18 -11.32 -14.77 4.14
CA ASN A 18 -12.32 -15.46 3.30
C ASN A 18 -12.82 -14.59 2.14
N CYS A 19 -12.66 -13.27 2.23
CA CYS A 19 -13.10 -12.30 1.22
C CYS A 19 -11.88 -11.68 0.53
N ILE A 20 -11.17 -12.49 -0.27
CA ILE A 20 -9.95 -12.06 -0.96
C ILE A 20 -10.27 -11.37 -2.29
N TYR A 21 -9.56 -10.27 -2.58
CA TYR A 21 -9.50 -9.69 -3.93
C TYR A 21 -8.46 -10.43 -4.78
N ASN A 22 -8.11 -9.87 -5.94
CA ASN A 22 -6.99 -10.39 -6.73
C ASN A 22 -5.71 -10.46 -5.85
N PRO A 23 -5.04 -11.62 -5.75
CA PRO A 23 -3.86 -11.76 -4.92
C PRO A 23 -2.70 -10.85 -5.35
N LYS A 24 -2.63 -10.46 -6.62
CA LYS A 24 -1.62 -9.56 -7.16
C LYS A 24 -2.11 -8.12 -7.00
N ILE A 25 -1.38 -7.33 -6.21
CA ILE A 25 -1.68 -5.91 -5.97
C ILE A 25 -0.48 -5.05 -6.30
N PHE A 26 -0.75 -3.80 -6.68
CA PHE A 26 0.27 -2.79 -6.92
C PHE A 26 0.35 -1.86 -5.71
N ILE A 27 1.56 -1.55 -5.27
CA ILE A 27 1.80 -0.58 -4.21
C ILE A 27 2.86 0.41 -4.66
N LEU A 28 2.66 1.69 -4.35
CA LEU A 28 3.56 2.76 -4.77
C LEU A 28 4.35 3.25 -3.56
N PRO A 29 5.69 3.21 -3.59
CA PRO A 29 6.52 3.69 -2.48
C PRO A 29 6.41 5.21 -2.31
N PRO A 30 6.59 5.72 -1.08
CA PRO A 30 6.57 7.15 -0.80
C PRO A 30 7.71 7.85 -1.54
N TRP A 31 7.42 9.03 -2.09
CA TRP A 31 8.33 9.76 -2.98
C TRP A 31 8.67 11.13 -2.38
N GLU A 32 9.81 11.21 -1.70
CA GLU A 32 10.27 12.38 -0.93
C GLU A 32 10.39 13.64 -1.79
N GLU A 33 10.97 13.50 -2.99
CA GLU A 33 11.27 14.60 -3.89
C GLU A 33 10.02 15.33 -4.40
N ILE A 34 8.85 14.67 -4.36
CA ILE A 34 7.55 15.28 -4.71
C ILE A 34 6.59 15.32 -3.51
N TYR A 35 7.07 14.95 -2.32
CA TYR A 35 6.26 14.94 -1.13
C TYR A 35 6.12 16.35 -0.59
N LYS A 36 4.87 16.80 -0.52
CA LYS A 36 4.48 18.01 0.18
C LYS A 36 3.11 17.79 0.77
N THR A 37 2.86 18.43 1.90
CA THR A 37 1.53 18.51 2.46
C THR A 37 0.70 19.54 1.71
N ASP A 38 -0.60 19.30 1.65
CA ASP A 38 -1.60 20.22 1.10
C ASP A 38 -2.94 19.98 1.81
N GLN A 39 -4.05 20.50 1.27
CA GLN A 39 -5.37 20.35 1.88
C GLN A 39 -5.82 18.88 1.99
N GLU A 40 -5.32 18.02 1.10
CA GLU A 40 -5.63 16.60 1.04
C GLU A 40 -4.56 15.76 1.75
N ARG A 41 -3.28 16.03 1.48
CA ARG A 41 -2.15 15.31 2.07
C ARG A 41 -1.71 15.97 3.38
N LYS A 42 -2.22 15.44 4.50
CA LYS A 42 -2.00 16.01 5.85
C LYS A 42 -0.85 15.35 6.64
N GLN A 43 -0.45 14.15 6.25
CA GLN A 43 0.56 13.36 6.97
C GLN A 43 1.94 13.99 6.86
N THR A 44 2.78 13.88 7.88
CA THR A 44 4.21 14.18 7.75
C THR A 44 4.90 13.18 6.82
N TRP A 45 6.12 13.48 6.40
CA TRP A 45 6.91 12.55 5.59
C TRP A 45 7.10 11.20 6.31
N GLU A 46 7.45 11.25 7.60
CA GLU A 46 7.66 10.07 8.43
C GLU A 46 6.37 9.24 8.58
N GLU A 47 5.23 9.90 8.73
CA GLU A 47 3.92 9.24 8.77
C GLU A 47 3.57 8.58 7.44
N ALA A 48 3.88 9.22 6.31
CA ALA A 48 3.67 8.63 4.98
C ALA A 48 4.56 7.38 4.75
N VAL A 49 5.82 7.44 5.16
CA VAL A 49 6.74 6.29 5.12
C VAL A 49 6.23 5.16 6.02
N LYS A 50 5.85 5.47 7.25
CA LYS A 50 5.30 4.49 8.19
C LYS A 50 3.98 3.88 7.69
N THR A 51 3.15 4.68 7.02
CA THR A 51 1.92 4.21 6.38
C THR A 51 2.23 3.20 5.30
N PHE A 52 3.15 3.51 4.40
CA PHE A 52 3.55 2.61 3.33
C PHE A 52 4.04 1.27 3.86
N GLU A 53 4.98 1.29 4.83
CA GLU A 53 5.52 0.05 5.41
C GLU A 53 4.42 -0.77 6.11
N THR A 54 3.55 -0.11 6.88
CA THR A 54 2.46 -0.80 7.57
C THR A 54 1.46 -1.43 6.58
N MET A 55 1.13 -0.72 5.50
CA MET A 55 0.23 -1.20 4.47
C MET A 55 0.84 -2.39 3.72
N LYS A 56 2.10 -2.26 3.26
CA LYS A 56 2.84 -3.32 2.58
C LYS A 56 2.88 -4.59 3.43
N GLN A 57 3.31 -4.49 4.69
CA GLN A 57 3.37 -5.63 5.59
C GLN A 57 2.00 -6.25 5.85
N THR A 58 0.95 -5.43 5.98
CA THR A 58 -0.41 -5.95 6.15
C THR A 58 -0.85 -6.77 4.93
N TYR A 59 -0.63 -6.28 3.71
CA TYR A 59 -0.95 -7.06 2.51
C TYR A 59 -0.18 -8.38 2.46
N LEU A 60 1.12 -8.38 2.76
CA LEU A 60 1.95 -9.59 2.80
C LEU A 60 1.44 -10.60 3.85
N GLU A 61 1.09 -10.14 5.05
CA GLU A 61 0.55 -11.00 6.12
C GLU A 61 -0.78 -11.67 5.75
N PHE A 62 -1.59 -11.02 4.92
CA PHE A 62 -2.86 -11.56 4.41
C PHE A 62 -2.70 -12.33 3.07
N GLY A 63 -1.47 -12.63 2.65
CA GLY A 63 -1.19 -13.50 1.50
C GLY A 63 -1.24 -12.82 0.14
N TYR A 64 -1.25 -11.49 0.09
CA TYR A 64 -1.16 -10.74 -1.16
C TYR A 64 0.29 -10.66 -1.66
N HIS A 65 0.43 -10.62 -2.97
CA HIS A 65 1.69 -10.38 -3.68
C HIS A 65 1.75 -8.90 -4.06
N ALA A 66 2.46 -8.12 -3.25
CA ALA A 66 2.63 -6.69 -3.47
C ALA A 66 3.76 -6.43 -4.47
N ILE A 67 3.40 -5.90 -5.64
CA ILE A 67 4.34 -5.44 -6.65
C ILE A 67 4.58 -3.94 -6.43
N GLU A 68 5.81 -3.58 -6.11
CA GLU A 68 6.20 -2.18 -6.03
C GLU A 68 6.35 -1.58 -7.42
N ILE A 69 5.59 -0.52 -7.67
CA ILE A 69 5.74 0.27 -8.88
C ILE A 69 6.83 1.31 -8.64
N PRO A 70 7.92 1.32 -9.43
CA PRO A 70 9.05 2.21 -9.18
C PRO A 70 8.67 3.68 -9.34
N LYS A 71 9.42 4.56 -8.68
CA LYS A 71 9.38 6.00 -8.94
C LYS A 71 9.89 6.26 -10.35
N GLY A 72 9.27 7.19 -11.07
CA GLY A 72 9.63 7.48 -12.45
C GLY A 72 8.54 8.28 -13.16
N SER A 73 8.66 8.35 -14.49
CA SER A 73 7.66 9.00 -15.33
C SER A 73 6.30 8.29 -15.24
N VAL A 74 5.26 8.93 -15.76
CA VAL A 74 3.95 8.28 -15.85
C VAL A 74 4.04 7.06 -16.77
N GLU A 75 4.77 7.21 -17.87
CA GLU A 75 5.01 6.21 -18.91
C GLU A 75 5.73 4.97 -18.36
N ASP A 76 6.77 5.17 -17.55
CA ASP A 76 7.52 4.07 -16.92
C ASP A 76 6.64 3.29 -15.94
N ARG A 77 5.86 4.01 -15.12
CA ARG A 77 4.94 3.40 -14.14
C ARG A 77 3.81 2.65 -14.83
N CYS A 78 3.23 3.22 -15.88
CA CYS A 78 2.22 2.56 -16.72
C CYS A 78 2.80 1.30 -17.37
N SER A 79 4.00 1.39 -17.96
CA SER A 79 4.66 0.25 -18.59
C SER A 79 4.95 -0.87 -17.59
N CYS A 80 5.41 -0.52 -16.39
CA CYS A 80 5.60 -1.47 -15.30
C CYS A 80 4.28 -2.10 -14.85
N LEU A 81 3.21 -1.33 -14.70
CA LEU A 81 1.90 -1.88 -14.31
C LEU A 81 1.38 -2.86 -15.37
N LEU A 82 1.39 -2.44 -16.64
CA LEU A 82 0.90 -3.22 -17.77
C LEU A 82 1.68 -4.53 -17.95
N SER A 83 2.99 -4.54 -17.71
CA SER A 83 3.80 -5.77 -17.82
C SER A 83 3.46 -6.84 -16.77
N HIS A 84 2.73 -6.47 -15.71
CA HIS A 84 2.28 -7.38 -14.66
C HIS A 84 0.80 -7.79 -14.79
N LEU A 85 0.06 -7.21 -15.75
CA LEU A 85 -1.28 -7.64 -16.10
C LEU A 85 -1.20 -8.87 -17.00
N GLN A 86 -1.94 -9.91 -16.63
CA GLN A 86 -2.18 -11.11 -17.43
C GLN A 86 -3.68 -11.29 -17.58
#